data_AF-A0A2C5YFD3-F1
#
_entry.id   AF-A0A2C5YFD3-F1
#
_cell.length_a   1.000
_cell.length_b   1.000
_cell.length_c   1.000
_cell.angle_alpha   90.00
_cell.angle_beta   90.00
_cell.angle_gamma   90.00
#
_symmetry.space_group_name_H-M   'P 1'
#
loop_
_entity.id
_entity.type
_entity.pdbx_description
1 polymer ?
#
loop_
_entity_poly.entity_id
_entity_poly.type
_entity_poly.pdbx_seq_one_letter_code
_entity_poly.pdbx_strand_id
1 'polypeptide(L)'
;MAPLEDDKHASATPHRATDWEAGSKTQEAPQASSSTSISMLDPSSGGSSGLRTLSRRDTILVLITNQVGMGLLSLPKILQTLGIVPGVLALVAVGGITFYTALELLRFWRVHRQCVSVVDMARVVGGPVLEAIVGVGLVVKVAMTCASATVTMTVALNAVSGHGMCTVGFAACAVLACWALCLPRTMKFAAQTGIPSTLCMLAAILVLVVSLGVAGGPRHAPAGPWQRHIVLFGRPSFNEGIGAFLKVCYAYAGNVAFVSYMAEMRDPSRDFAPALAVLQLFSIVLYLASAIAIYWLSAQYTTSPALGSAPLLAAKVAYAIALPALLATGLVFGHAAIKFLYVAVMRAIKATHQLADRSVKSWTAWVVCASFFWLLTFLLASAVPVFDSILSIASATLIAWFAFGISGVFWFHRNWHVKFKGRNAWFALVNALLILQALFMNGVGLWAALRGLIDIFNDKSNKIGGAFTCADNSIF
;
A
#
# COMPACT_ATOMS: atom_id res chain seq x y z
N MET A 1 80.47 23.96 -6.73
CA MET A 1 81.69 24.03 -5.91
C MET A 1 81.25 24.59 -4.55
N ALA A 2 81.46 23.87 -3.45
CA ALA A 2 81.24 24.37 -2.07
C ALA A 2 82.54 25.06 -1.57
N PRO A 3 82.69 25.63 -0.33
CA PRO A 3 82.06 25.33 0.98
C PRO A 3 80.88 26.29 1.36
N LEU A 4 80.15 26.24 2.50
CA LEU A 4 80.44 26.10 3.96
C LEU A 4 81.25 27.32 4.52
N GLU A 5 81.15 27.83 5.76
CA GLU A 5 80.59 27.50 7.11
C GLU A 5 80.23 28.85 7.84
N ASP A 6 79.50 29.01 8.96
CA ASP A 6 78.43 28.24 9.67
C ASP A 6 77.73 29.10 10.80
N ASP A 7 76.57 28.63 11.30
CA ASP A 7 75.98 28.73 12.67
C ASP A 7 75.27 29.98 13.34
N LYS A 8 74.18 29.63 14.06
CA LYS A 8 73.45 30.24 15.24
C LYS A 8 73.14 31.75 15.41
N HIS A 9 71.83 32.06 15.49
CA HIS A 9 71.11 32.23 16.77
C HIS A 9 69.58 32.18 16.59
N ALA A 10 68.79 31.97 17.66
CA ALA A 10 67.33 31.79 17.60
C ALA A 10 66.55 32.54 18.69
N SER A 11 65.37 33.05 18.32
CA SER A 11 64.25 33.39 19.23
C SER A 11 62.94 33.46 18.41
N ALA A 12 61.78 33.33 19.07
CA ALA A 12 60.48 33.20 18.41
C ALA A 12 59.55 34.41 18.65
N THR A 13 58.64 34.67 17.71
CA THR A 13 57.65 35.76 17.78
C THR A 13 56.20 35.25 17.73
N PRO A 14 55.31 35.80 18.57
CA PRO A 14 53.87 35.74 18.38
C PRO A 14 53.30 37.13 18.09
N HIS A 15 52.62 37.31 16.95
CA HIS A 15 51.91 38.56 16.65
C HIS A 15 50.39 38.42 16.73
N ARG A 16 49.76 39.55 17.04
CA ARG A 16 48.43 39.71 17.64
C ARG A 16 47.55 40.51 16.70
N ALA A 17 46.28 40.14 16.57
CA ALA A 17 45.33 40.82 15.71
C ALA A 17 44.55 41.92 16.46
N THR A 18 44.32 43.03 15.77
CA THR A 18 43.18 43.95 15.92
C THR A 18 42.84 44.53 14.55
N ASP A 19 41.57 44.84 14.30
CA ASP A 19 41.09 46.22 14.02
C ASP A 19 39.57 46.20 13.71
N TRP A 20 38.97 47.39 13.57
CA TRP A 20 37.56 47.67 13.92
C TRP A 20 36.67 48.09 12.72
N GLU A 21 35.37 48.19 12.99
CA GLU A 21 34.24 48.33 12.05
C GLU A 21 34.21 49.59 11.17
N ALA A 22 33.61 49.44 9.98
CA ALA A 22 32.77 50.46 9.34
C ALA A 22 31.61 49.76 8.61
N GLY A 23 30.36 50.15 8.89
CA GLY A 23 29.18 49.39 8.47
C GLY A 23 28.30 50.06 7.39
N SER A 24 27.41 49.27 6.79
CA SER A 24 26.26 49.76 6.01
C SER A 24 24.97 49.07 6.51
N LYS A 25 23.82 49.74 6.38
CA LYS A 25 22.54 49.28 6.94
C LYS A 25 21.57 48.81 5.85
N THR A 26 21.14 47.57 5.94
CA THR A 26 19.90 47.05 5.34
C THR A 26 19.10 46.31 6.42
N GLN A 27 17.77 46.45 6.39
CA GLN A 27 16.90 45.92 7.45
C GLN A 27 16.54 44.46 7.17
N GLU A 28 16.85 43.55 8.10
CA GLU A 28 16.26 42.20 8.13
C GLU A 28 15.04 42.15 9.05
N ALA A 29 14.03 41.38 8.65
CA ALA A 29 12.83 41.12 9.43
C ALA A 29 13.08 39.99 10.46
N PRO A 30 12.35 39.94 11.59
CA PRO A 30 12.65 39.03 12.69
C PRO A 30 12.52 37.54 12.31
N GLN A 31 13.49 36.74 12.76
CA GLN A 31 13.55 35.30 12.51
C GLN A 31 12.34 34.57 13.13
N ALA A 32 11.61 33.82 12.30
CA ALA A 32 10.51 32.98 12.76
C ALA A 32 11.01 31.73 13.52
N SER A 33 10.25 31.32 14.54
CA SER A 33 10.66 30.30 15.51
C SER A 33 10.94 28.92 14.92
N SER A 34 11.97 28.27 15.47
CA SER A 34 12.46 26.91 15.22
C SER A 34 11.42 25.85 14.79
N SER A 35 11.66 25.22 13.65
CA SER A 35 10.93 24.04 13.18
C SER A 35 11.48 22.75 13.82
N THR A 36 11.09 22.46 15.07
CA THR A 36 11.55 21.28 15.81
C THR A 36 11.11 19.96 15.17
N SER A 37 12.05 19.23 14.57
CA SER A 37 11.86 17.89 14.01
C SER A 37 11.86 16.82 15.11
N ILE A 38 10.68 16.24 15.38
CA ILE A 38 10.52 15.28 16.49
C ILE A 38 10.83 13.85 16.04
N SER A 39 12.02 13.40 16.42
CA SER A 39 12.39 11.99 16.60
C SER A 39 11.43 11.29 17.58
N MET A 40 11.14 10.00 17.36
CA MET A 40 10.34 9.21 18.32
C MET A 40 11.22 8.47 19.33
N LEU A 41 10.92 8.68 20.62
CA LEU A 41 11.42 8.00 21.84
C LEU A 41 12.68 8.59 22.51
N ASP A 42 12.49 8.83 23.82
CA ASP A 42 13.44 9.00 24.95
C ASP A 42 14.56 10.07 24.89
N PRO A 43 14.51 11.15 25.71
CA PRO A 43 15.52 12.21 25.74
C PRO A 43 16.60 12.01 26.84
N SER A 44 17.33 10.87 26.83
CA SER A 44 18.34 10.58 27.89
C SER A 44 19.65 9.90 27.46
N SER A 45 20.09 10.04 26.19
CA SER A 45 21.51 9.88 25.83
C SER A 45 21.85 10.55 24.49
N GLY A 46 23.09 11.02 24.35
CA GLY A 46 23.56 11.73 23.13
C GLY A 46 24.02 10.77 22.03
N GLY A 47 23.63 11.03 20.78
CA GLY A 47 24.11 10.31 19.59
C GLY A 47 23.02 10.09 18.54
N SER A 48 23.04 10.86 17.46
CA SER A 48 22.03 10.82 16.39
C SER A 48 22.14 9.61 15.44
N SER A 49 22.67 8.48 15.94
CA SER A 49 22.93 7.23 15.19
C SER A 49 21.99 6.08 15.57
N GLY A 50 21.30 6.15 16.71
CA GLY A 50 20.49 5.04 17.23
C GLY A 50 19.09 4.86 16.59
N LEU A 51 18.56 5.87 15.89
CA LEU A 51 17.14 5.91 15.50
C LEU A 51 16.77 5.05 14.29
N ARG A 52 17.75 4.62 13.49
CA ARG A 52 17.54 3.88 12.24
C ARG A 52 17.92 2.41 12.40
N THR A 53 16.92 1.56 12.56
CA THR A 53 17.10 0.17 12.99
C THR A 53 17.10 -0.82 11.83
N LEU A 54 16.25 -0.62 10.81
CA LEU A 54 16.04 -1.57 9.72
C LEU A 54 17.28 -1.70 8.82
N SER A 55 17.73 -2.94 8.61
CA SER A 55 18.71 -3.31 7.59
C SER A 55 18.04 -3.60 6.24
N ARG A 56 18.84 -3.78 5.18
CA ARG A 56 18.36 -4.26 3.87
C ARG A 56 17.55 -5.57 3.96
N ARG A 57 17.95 -6.51 4.83
CA ARG A 57 17.27 -7.82 4.97
C ARG A 57 15.89 -7.66 5.59
N ASP A 58 15.81 -6.89 6.67
CA ASP A 58 14.55 -6.59 7.36
C ASP A 58 13.60 -5.82 6.42
N THR A 59 14.15 -4.90 5.63
CA THR A 59 13.41 -4.14 4.61
C THR A 59 12.86 -5.06 3.53
N ILE A 60 13.65 -5.98 2.97
CA ILE A 60 13.15 -6.98 1.99
C ILE A 60 11.99 -7.79 2.58
N LEU A 61 12.13 -8.26 3.82
CA LEU A 61 11.13 -9.06 4.49
C LEU A 61 9.83 -8.28 4.77
N VAL A 62 9.93 -7.07 5.29
CA VAL A 62 8.78 -6.19 5.57
C VAL A 62 8.10 -5.75 4.26
N LEU A 63 8.86 -5.47 3.20
CA LEU A 63 8.29 -5.17 1.88
C LEU A 63 7.49 -6.37 1.34
N ILE A 64 8.07 -7.58 1.35
CA ILE A 64 7.39 -8.78 0.84
C ILE A 64 6.13 -9.08 1.65
N THR A 65 6.21 -9.05 2.98
CA THR A 65 5.07 -9.41 3.86
C THR A 65 3.88 -8.44 3.76
N ASN A 66 4.10 -7.19 3.35
CA ASN A 66 3.04 -6.21 3.08
C ASN A 66 2.53 -6.23 1.63
N GLN A 67 3.22 -6.94 0.72
CA GLN A 67 2.89 -7.04 -0.70
C GLN A 67 2.19 -8.38 -1.04
N VAL A 68 2.39 -9.42 -0.23
CA VAL A 68 1.59 -10.66 -0.29
C VAL A 68 0.26 -10.44 0.43
N GLY A 69 -0.70 -9.89 -0.31
CA GLY A 69 -2.05 -9.60 0.18
C GLY A 69 -3.15 -9.94 -0.83
N MET A 70 -4.36 -9.50 -0.51
CA MET A 70 -5.61 -9.88 -1.21
C MET A 70 -5.60 -9.65 -2.72
N GLY A 71 -4.85 -8.68 -3.24
CA GLY A 71 -4.82 -8.37 -4.68
C GLY A 71 -4.51 -9.61 -5.53
N LEU A 72 -3.64 -10.50 -5.04
CA LEU A 72 -3.32 -11.80 -5.64
C LEU A 72 -4.59 -12.64 -5.92
N LEU A 73 -5.55 -12.64 -4.99
CA LEU A 73 -6.78 -13.44 -5.09
C LEU A 73 -7.73 -12.98 -6.20
N SER A 74 -7.52 -11.79 -6.79
CA SER A 74 -8.26 -11.31 -7.96
C SER A 74 -7.60 -11.64 -9.30
N LEU A 75 -6.29 -11.96 -9.30
CA LEU A 75 -5.50 -12.10 -10.52
C LEU A 75 -5.91 -13.26 -11.45
N PRO A 76 -6.33 -14.44 -10.94
CA PRO A 76 -6.88 -15.50 -11.81
C PRO A 76 -8.09 -15.02 -12.62
N LYS A 77 -8.98 -14.22 -12.00
CA LYS A 77 -10.16 -13.66 -12.67
C LYS A 77 -9.78 -12.65 -13.75
N ILE A 78 -8.71 -11.89 -13.55
CA ILE A 78 -8.15 -10.98 -14.57
C ILE A 78 -7.65 -11.77 -15.79
N LEU A 79 -7.01 -12.92 -15.61
CA LEU A 79 -6.59 -13.77 -16.73
C LEU A 79 -7.81 -14.39 -17.47
N GLN A 80 -8.90 -14.70 -16.76
CA GLN A 80 -10.16 -15.09 -17.42
C GLN A 80 -10.75 -13.96 -18.27
N THR A 81 -10.79 -12.73 -17.76
CA THR A 81 -11.40 -11.58 -18.44
C THR A 81 -10.57 -11.08 -19.63
N LEU A 82 -9.26 -10.90 -19.44
CA LEU A 82 -8.37 -10.37 -20.48
C LEU A 82 -7.83 -11.45 -21.42
N GLY A 83 -7.79 -12.71 -20.97
CA GLY A 83 -6.97 -13.76 -21.56
C GLY A 83 -5.53 -13.74 -21.01
N ILE A 84 -4.85 -14.89 -21.07
CA ILE A 84 -3.52 -15.08 -20.47
C ILE A 84 -2.51 -14.07 -21.00
N VAL A 85 -2.40 -13.86 -22.32
CA VAL A 85 -1.32 -13.06 -22.91
C VAL A 85 -1.38 -11.58 -22.48
N PRO A 86 -2.49 -10.83 -22.68
CA PRO A 86 -2.58 -9.45 -22.21
C PRO A 86 -2.64 -9.33 -20.67
N GLY A 87 -3.18 -10.33 -19.96
CA GLY A 87 -3.20 -10.34 -18.49
C GLY A 87 -1.79 -10.48 -17.88
N VAL A 88 -0.96 -11.36 -18.43
CA VAL A 88 0.46 -11.51 -18.08
C VAL A 88 1.24 -10.24 -18.44
N LEU A 89 1.01 -9.67 -19.63
CA LEU A 89 1.64 -8.42 -20.04
C LEU A 89 1.28 -7.27 -19.10
N ALA A 90 0.02 -7.14 -18.69
CA ALA A 90 -0.42 -6.14 -17.72
C ALA A 90 0.24 -6.34 -16.34
N LEU A 91 0.33 -7.59 -15.86
CA LEU A 91 0.99 -7.91 -14.59
C LEU A 91 2.48 -7.54 -14.57
N VAL A 92 3.21 -7.77 -15.67
CA VAL A 92 4.63 -7.39 -15.80
C VAL A 92 4.77 -5.87 -15.98
N ALA A 93 3.96 -5.26 -16.86
CA ALA A 93 4.04 -3.84 -17.16
C ALA A 93 3.71 -2.95 -15.94
N VAL A 94 2.62 -3.24 -15.23
CA VAL A 94 2.26 -2.49 -14.01
C VAL A 94 3.31 -2.70 -12.91
N GLY A 95 3.87 -3.92 -12.78
CA GLY A 95 4.98 -4.17 -11.85
C GLY A 95 6.25 -3.38 -12.19
N GLY A 96 6.59 -3.25 -13.48
CA GLY A 96 7.68 -2.37 -13.93
C GLY A 96 7.40 -0.88 -13.66
N ILE A 97 6.14 -0.46 -13.80
CA ILE A 97 5.71 0.90 -13.48
C ILE A 97 5.80 1.17 -11.97
N THR A 98 5.35 0.26 -11.09
CA THR A 98 5.46 0.44 -9.63
C THR A 98 6.90 0.43 -9.13
N PHE A 99 7.78 -0.33 -9.78
CA PHE A 99 9.22 -0.22 -9.54
C PHE A 99 9.75 1.18 -9.90
N TYR A 100 9.38 1.70 -11.08
CA TYR A 100 9.80 3.04 -11.50
C TYR A 100 9.29 4.14 -10.57
N THR A 101 8.00 4.13 -10.20
CA THR A 101 7.42 5.16 -9.34
C THR A 101 8.03 5.14 -7.94
N ALA A 102 8.28 3.96 -7.38
CA ALA A 102 8.98 3.80 -6.10
C ALA A 102 10.45 4.28 -6.15
N LEU A 103 11.13 4.14 -7.28
CA LEU A 103 12.45 4.76 -7.48
C LEU A 103 12.38 6.29 -7.55
N GLU A 104 11.30 6.89 -8.05
CA GLU A 104 11.10 8.34 -7.99
C GLU A 104 10.77 8.84 -6.56
N LEU A 105 10.02 8.08 -5.77
CA LEU A 105 9.88 8.33 -4.32
C LEU A 105 11.24 8.35 -3.62
N LEU A 106 12.11 7.36 -3.88
CA LEU A 106 13.48 7.33 -3.35
C LEU A 106 14.32 8.53 -3.84
N ARG A 107 14.19 8.91 -5.11
CA ARG A 107 14.90 10.06 -5.69
C ARG A 107 14.46 11.39 -5.07
N PHE A 108 13.17 11.54 -4.74
CA PHE A 108 12.64 12.71 -4.02
C PHE A 108 13.10 12.71 -2.55
N TRP A 109 12.97 11.56 -1.87
CA TRP A 109 13.40 11.38 -0.47
C TRP A 109 14.88 11.72 -0.25
N ARG A 110 15.76 11.35 -1.18
CA ARG A 110 17.21 11.66 -1.09
C ARG A 110 17.52 13.16 -0.98
N VAL A 111 16.66 14.02 -1.55
CA VAL A 111 16.73 15.48 -1.47
C VAL A 111 16.04 15.97 -0.18
N HIS A 112 14.85 15.46 0.12
CA HIS A 112 14.02 15.88 1.25
C HIS A 112 14.02 14.83 2.37
N ARG A 113 15.20 14.55 2.94
CA ARG A 113 15.45 13.47 3.91
C ARG A 113 14.69 13.61 5.24
N GLN A 114 14.13 14.78 5.50
CA GLN A 114 13.26 15.08 6.64
C GLN A 114 11.84 14.50 6.50
N CYS A 115 11.42 14.09 5.29
CA CYS A 115 10.12 13.48 5.07
C CYS A 115 10.08 12.06 5.62
N VAL A 116 9.18 11.81 6.58
CA VAL A 116 8.94 10.48 7.17
C VAL A 116 7.72 9.78 6.57
N SER A 117 6.91 10.51 5.80
CA SER A 117 5.74 10.00 5.08
C SER A 117 5.58 10.69 3.71
N VAL A 118 4.74 10.10 2.84
CA VAL A 118 4.33 10.74 1.58
C VAL A 118 3.54 12.03 1.79
N VAL A 119 2.93 12.22 2.97
CA VAL A 119 2.21 13.44 3.36
C VAL A 119 3.20 14.59 3.63
N ASP A 120 4.35 14.31 4.24
CA ASP A 120 5.40 15.32 4.41
C ASP A 120 6.01 15.72 3.05
N MET A 121 6.14 14.78 2.11
CA MET A 121 6.56 15.09 0.73
C MET A 121 5.52 15.97 0.01
N ALA A 122 4.22 15.68 0.20
CA ALA A 122 3.13 16.50 -0.31
C ALA A 122 3.18 17.94 0.26
N ARG A 123 3.51 18.09 1.54
CA ARG A 123 3.74 19.40 2.18
C ARG A 123 4.89 20.18 1.54
N VAL A 124 5.99 19.51 1.18
CA VAL A 124 7.13 20.15 0.48
C VAL A 124 6.73 20.65 -0.91
N VAL A 125 5.91 19.90 -1.63
CA VAL A 125 5.54 20.22 -3.03
C VAL A 125 4.42 21.25 -3.14
N GLY A 126 3.41 21.20 -2.27
CA GLY A 126 2.19 22.02 -2.37
C GLY A 126 1.70 22.63 -1.06
N GLY A 127 2.57 22.74 -0.06
CA GLY A 127 2.27 23.39 1.22
C GLY A 127 1.19 22.67 2.05
N PRO A 128 0.59 23.36 3.04
CA PRO A 128 -0.36 22.75 3.97
C PRO A 128 -1.67 22.29 3.32
N VAL A 129 -2.03 22.83 2.15
CA VAL A 129 -3.22 22.41 1.40
C VAL A 129 -3.02 21.03 0.80
N LEU A 130 -1.89 20.80 0.11
CA LEU A 130 -1.59 19.50 -0.47
C LEU A 130 -1.26 18.46 0.61
N GLU A 131 -0.64 18.87 1.72
CA GLU A 131 -0.49 18.06 2.94
C GLU A 131 -1.84 17.56 3.46
N ALA A 132 -2.83 18.45 3.62
CA ALA A 132 -4.16 18.07 4.10
C ALA A 132 -4.88 17.12 3.12
N ILE A 133 -4.85 17.43 1.82
CA ILE A 133 -5.49 16.59 0.77
C ILE A 133 -4.87 15.18 0.74
N VAL A 134 -3.54 15.08 0.73
CA VAL A 134 -2.86 13.78 0.72
C VAL A 134 -2.98 13.08 2.08
N GLY A 135 -3.08 13.81 3.19
CA GLY A 135 -3.36 13.25 4.52
C GLY A 135 -4.74 12.60 4.62
N VAL A 136 -5.79 13.27 4.14
CA VAL A 136 -7.15 12.70 4.07
C VAL A 136 -7.20 11.54 3.07
N GLY A 137 -6.62 11.72 1.87
CA GLY A 137 -6.53 10.67 0.86
C GLY A 137 -5.78 9.42 1.33
N LEU A 138 -4.77 9.58 2.18
CA LEU A 138 -4.05 8.47 2.80
C LEU A 138 -4.97 7.65 3.73
N VAL A 139 -5.69 8.32 4.62
CA VAL A 139 -6.63 7.66 5.53
C VAL A 139 -7.72 6.92 4.77
N VAL A 140 -8.31 7.55 3.73
CA VAL A 140 -9.36 6.90 2.92
C VAL A 140 -8.80 5.77 2.06
N LYS A 141 -7.57 5.87 1.51
CA LYS A 141 -6.93 4.75 0.78
C LYS A 141 -6.77 3.55 1.70
N VAL A 142 -6.27 3.77 2.92
CA VAL A 142 -6.02 2.67 3.87
C VAL A 142 -7.32 2.10 4.42
N ALA A 143 -8.36 2.94 4.64
CA ALA A 143 -9.71 2.47 4.97
C ALA A 143 -10.32 1.59 3.86
N MET A 144 -10.15 1.96 2.59
CA MET A 144 -10.54 1.11 1.45
C MET A 144 -9.79 -0.22 1.43
N THR A 145 -8.48 -0.23 1.75
CA THR A 145 -7.72 -1.48 1.88
C THR A 145 -8.22 -2.35 3.03
N CYS A 146 -8.44 -1.79 4.22
CA CYS A 146 -9.04 -2.51 5.35
C CYS A 146 -10.49 -2.95 5.07
N ALA A 147 -11.23 -2.22 4.24
CA ALA A 147 -12.59 -2.58 3.83
C ALA A 147 -12.57 -3.78 2.87
N SER A 148 -11.65 -3.82 1.91
CA SER A 148 -11.46 -5.02 1.07
C SER A 148 -11.04 -6.25 1.89
N ALA A 149 -10.27 -6.08 2.97
CA ALA A 149 -9.95 -7.16 3.92
C ALA A 149 -11.20 -7.60 4.69
N THR A 150 -12.03 -6.65 5.11
CA THR A 150 -13.33 -6.93 5.74
C THR A 150 -14.24 -7.73 4.82
N VAL A 151 -14.39 -7.33 3.55
CA VAL A 151 -15.17 -8.08 2.54
C VAL A 151 -14.58 -9.48 2.32
N THR A 152 -13.25 -9.62 2.20
CA THR A 152 -12.62 -10.95 2.06
C THR A 152 -12.84 -11.83 3.29
N MET A 153 -12.89 -11.24 4.50
CA MET A 153 -13.24 -11.95 5.72
C MET A 153 -14.72 -12.34 5.77
N THR A 154 -15.65 -11.53 5.24
CA THR A 154 -17.07 -11.96 5.16
C THR A 154 -17.25 -13.11 4.17
N VAL A 155 -16.58 -13.07 3.02
CA VAL A 155 -16.51 -14.20 2.06
C VAL A 155 -16.00 -15.47 2.76
N ALA A 156 -14.91 -15.36 3.52
CA ALA A 156 -14.32 -16.49 4.25
C ALA A 156 -15.26 -17.05 5.35
N LEU A 157 -15.87 -16.17 6.14
CA LEU A 157 -16.80 -16.54 7.21
C LEU A 157 -18.10 -17.16 6.65
N ASN A 158 -18.63 -16.62 5.55
CA ASN A 158 -19.75 -17.21 4.81
C ASN A 158 -19.39 -18.60 4.27
N ALA A 159 -18.25 -18.74 3.60
CA ALA A 159 -17.79 -20.02 3.05
C ALA A 159 -17.64 -21.09 4.14
N VAL A 160 -16.94 -20.77 5.22
CA VAL A 160 -16.68 -21.71 6.33
C VAL A 160 -17.98 -22.08 7.05
N SER A 161 -18.80 -21.11 7.44
CA SER A 161 -20.05 -21.37 8.17
C SER A 161 -21.16 -21.99 7.32
N GLY A 162 -21.12 -21.83 5.99
CA GLY A 162 -22.27 -22.13 5.13
C GLY A 162 -23.37 -21.07 5.25
N HIS A 163 -22.96 -19.78 5.31
CA HIS A 163 -23.84 -18.62 5.50
C HIS A 163 -24.65 -18.64 6.82
N GLY A 164 -23.97 -18.94 7.94
CA GLY A 164 -24.60 -19.06 9.27
C GLY A 164 -25.07 -17.74 9.92
N MET A 165 -24.79 -16.59 9.29
CA MET A 165 -25.25 -15.26 9.73
C MET A 165 -25.30 -14.31 8.53
N CYS A 166 -26.16 -13.28 8.61
CA CYS A 166 -26.18 -12.13 7.69
C CYS A 166 -24.76 -11.59 7.41
N THR A 167 -24.42 -11.36 6.14
CA THR A 167 -23.09 -10.88 5.71
C THR A 167 -22.65 -9.57 6.38
N VAL A 168 -23.57 -8.65 6.67
CA VAL A 168 -23.28 -7.42 7.45
C VAL A 168 -22.87 -7.74 8.90
N GLY A 169 -23.46 -8.78 9.51
CA GLY A 169 -23.05 -9.28 10.82
C GLY A 169 -21.62 -9.82 10.80
N PHE A 170 -21.24 -10.57 9.76
CA PHE A 170 -19.86 -11.01 9.58
C PHE A 170 -18.90 -9.83 9.33
N ALA A 171 -19.33 -8.78 8.62
CA ALA A 171 -18.54 -7.55 8.46
C ALA A 171 -18.30 -6.85 9.80
N ALA A 172 -19.34 -6.75 10.64
CA ALA A 172 -19.24 -6.19 11.98
C ALA A 172 -18.28 -7.01 12.87
N CYS A 173 -18.39 -8.34 12.89
CA CYS A 173 -17.47 -9.21 13.64
C CYS A 173 -16.01 -9.06 13.16
N ALA A 174 -15.76 -9.03 11.85
CA ALA A 174 -14.43 -8.87 11.29
C ALA A 174 -13.82 -7.49 11.61
N VAL A 175 -14.64 -6.42 11.56
CA VAL A 175 -14.22 -5.07 11.95
C VAL A 175 -13.94 -4.97 13.45
N LEU A 176 -14.80 -5.55 14.31
CA LEU A 176 -14.59 -5.53 15.76
C LEU A 176 -13.33 -6.31 16.17
N ALA A 177 -13.05 -7.44 15.50
CA ALA A 177 -11.81 -8.19 15.71
C ALA A 177 -10.57 -7.35 15.34
N CYS A 178 -10.54 -6.72 14.15
CA CYS A 178 -9.42 -5.87 13.75
C CYS A 178 -9.30 -4.58 14.59
N TRP A 179 -10.41 -3.98 15.00
CA TRP A 179 -10.44 -2.85 15.94
C TRP A 179 -9.77 -3.23 17.27
N ALA A 180 -10.15 -4.36 17.85
CA ALA A 180 -9.56 -4.87 19.09
C ALA A 180 -8.06 -5.17 18.93
N LEU A 181 -7.65 -5.78 17.82
CA LEU A 181 -6.24 -6.02 17.49
C LEU A 181 -5.42 -4.71 17.30
N CYS A 182 -6.06 -3.61 16.89
CA CYS A 182 -5.45 -2.30 16.77
C CYS A 182 -5.41 -1.48 18.08
N LEU A 183 -6.09 -1.88 19.15
CA LEU A 183 -6.08 -1.15 20.44
C LEU A 183 -4.68 -1.06 21.09
N PRO A 184 -3.82 -2.11 21.10
CA PRO A 184 -2.47 -2.00 21.63
C PRO A 184 -1.62 -1.02 20.81
N ARG A 185 -1.24 0.12 21.40
CA ARG A 185 -0.44 1.18 20.74
C ARG A 185 0.94 0.74 20.21
N THR A 186 1.39 -0.48 20.49
CA THR A 186 2.72 -1.01 20.15
C THR A 186 2.77 -1.72 18.78
N MET A 187 3.40 -1.08 17.80
CA MET A 187 3.67 -1.67 16.46
C MET A 187 4.46 -2.99 16.48
N LYS A 188 5.11 -3.36 17.59
CA LYS A 188 5.88 -4.61 17.73
C LYS A 188 5.04 -5.84 17.36
N PHE A 189 3.80 -5.92 17.85
CA PHE A 189 2.89 -7.03 17.54
C PHE A 189 2.52 -7.06 16.05
N ALA A 190 2.09 -5.93 15.49
CA ALA A 190 1.78 -5.80 14.06
C ALA A 190 2.97 -6.24 13.17
N ALA A 191 4.19 -5.78 13.47
CA ALA A 191 5.40 -6.18 12.74
C ALA A 191 5.69 -7.69 12.84
N GLN A 192 5.43 -8.32 13.98
CA GLN A 192 5.60 -9.77 14.16
C GLN A 192 4.57 -10.60 13.38
N THR A 193 3.35 -10.07 13.12
CA THR A 193 2.32 -10.82 12.36
C THR A 193 2.60 -10.98 10.86
N GLY A 194 3.52 -10.20 10.28
CA GLY A 194 3.76 -10.20 8.82
C GLY A 194 4.34 -11.50 8.23
N ILE A 195 5.21 -12.20 8.95
CA ILE A 195 5.76 -13.48 8.45
C ILE A 195 4.70 -14.60 8.54
N PRO A 196 4.00 -14.80 9.68
CA PRO A 196 2.89 -15.76 9.77
C PRO A 196 1.78 -15.48 8.75
N SER A 197 1.38 -14.22 8.53
CA SER A 197 0.33 -13.87 7.56
C SER A 197 0.71 -14.28 6.14
N THR A 198 1.97 -14.05 5.76
CA THR A 198 2.49 -14.42 4.44
C THR A 198 2.50 -15.94 4.26
N LEU A 199 2.93 -16.69 5.27
CA LEU A 199 2.92 -18.16 5.24
C LEU A 199 1.49 -18.72 5.17
N CYS A 200 0.55 -18.16 5.93
CA CYS A 200 -0.87 -18.49 5.86
C CYS A 200 -1.45 -18.24 4.45
N MET A 201 -1.19 -17.08 3.86
CA MET A 201 -1.68 -16.75 2.52
C MET A 201 -1.10 -17.71 1.45
N LEU A 202 0.21 -17.99 1.50
CA LEU A 202 0.86 -18.94 0.59
C LEU A 202 0.33 -20.38 0.76
N ALA A 203 0.08 -20.82 2.00
CA ALA A 203 -0.52 -22.12 2.28
C ALA A 203 -1.95 -22.23 1.75
N ALA A 204 -2.78 -21.19 1.89
CA ALA A 204 -4.13 -21.17 1.33
C ALA A 204 -4.12 -21.26 -0.21
N ILE A 205 -3.20 -20.57 -0.88
CA ILE A 205 -3.00 -20.65 -2.33
C ILE A 205 -2.53 -22.05 -2.75
N LEU A 206 -1.62 -22.67 -2.00
CA LEU A 206 -1.15 -24.03 -2.27
C LEU A 206 -2.27 -25.07 -2.13
N VAL A 207 -3.11 -24.96 -1.09
CA VAL A 207 -4.31 -25.82 -0.92
C VAL A 207 -5.28 -25.65 -2.09
N LEU A 208 -5.54 -24.41 -2.53
CA LEU A 208 -6.35 -24.13 -3.72
C LEU A 208 -5.78 -24.85 -4.96
N VAL A 209 -4.51 -24.63 -5.30
CA VAL A 209 -3.88 -25.20 -6.51
C VAL A 209 -3.84 -26.74 -6.46
N VAL A 210 -3.45 -27.33 -5.33
CA VAL A 210 -3.41 -28.79 -5.17
C VAL A 210 -4.82 -29.38 -5.26
N SER A 211 -5.83 -28.75 -4.64
CA SER A 211 -7.22 -29.25 -4.70
C SER A 211 -7.80 -29.23 -6.11
N LEU A 212 -7.53 -28.18 -6.90
CA LEU A 212 -7.94 -28.09 -8.30
C LEU A 212 -7.19 -29.09 -9.20
N GLY A 213 -5.95 -29.43 -8.86
CA GLY A 213 -5.16 -30.45 -9.57
C GLY A 213 -5.64 -31.88 -9.31
N VAL A 214 -6.00 -32.20 -8.05
CA VAL A 214 -6.33 -33.57 -7.63
C VAL A 214 -7.82 -33.90 -7.75
N ALA A 215 -8.73 -32.96 -7.44
CA ALA A 215 -10.17 -33.24 -7.35
C ALA A 215 -10.92 -33.18 -8.70
N GLY A 216 -10.22 -33.19 -9.84
CA GLY A 216 -10.80 -33.22 -11.18
C GLY A 216 -11.40 -31.89 -11.69
N GLY A 217 -11.80 -30.96 -10.81
CA GLY A 217 -12.30 -29.65 -11.25
C GLY A 217 -12.63 -28.64 -10.13
N PRO A 218 -12.96 -27.39 -10.53
CA PRO A 218 -13.44 -26.33 -9.65
C PRO A 218 -14.90 -26.55 -9.20
N ARG A 219 -15.30 -25.88 -8.11
CA ARG A 219 -16.61 -26.03 -7.45
C ARG A 219 -17.84 -25.92 -8.37
N HIS A 220 -17.75 -25.14 -9.45
CA HIS A 220 -18.88 -24.83 -10.34
C HIS A 220 -18.81 -25.57 -11.69
N ALA A 221 -17.84 -26.48 -11.88
CA ALA A 221 -17.84 -27.39 -13.02
C ALA A 221 -18.97 -28.44 -12.91
N PRO A 222 -19.57 -28.89 -14.02
CA PRO A 222 -20.55 -29.97 -14.02
C PRO A 222 -19.92 -31.29 -13.56
N ALA A 223 -20.72 -32.15 -12.95
CA ALA A 223 -20.27 -33.46 -12.47
C ALA A 223 -20.01 -34.43 -13.64
N GLY A 224 -18.76 -34.49 -14.11
CA GLY A 224 -18.32 -35.37 -15.18
C GLY A 224 -17.11 -34.82 -15.95
N PRO A 225 -16.81 -35.36 -17.14
CA PRO A 225 -15.79 -34.81 -18.03
C PRO A 225 -16.22 -33.41 -18.52
N TRP A 226 -15.44 -32.39 -18.14
CA TRP A 226 -15.69 -30.99 -18.52
C TRP A 226 -14.49 -30.45 -19.29
N GLN A 227 -14.73 -29.61 -20.30
CA GLN A 227 -13.66 -29.01 -21.11
C GLN A 227 -13.18 -27.69 -20.49
N ARG A 228 -11.86 -27.54 -20.33
CA ARG A 228 -11.22 -26.31 -19.85
C ARG A 228 -11.13 -25.30 -21.00
N HIS A 229 -11.99 -24.28 -21.00
CA HIS A 229 -11.93 -23.21 -21.98
C HIS A 229 -10.90 -22.15 -21.55
N ILE A 230 -9.65 -22.36 -21.93
CA ILE A 230 -8.54 -21.44 -21.66
C ILE A 230 -8.48 -20.36 -22.75
N VAL A 231 -8.65 -19.10 -22.33
CA VAL A 231 -8.63 -17.93 -23.20
C VAL A 231 -7.21 -17.36 -23.26
N LEU A 232 -6.57 -17.43 -24.42
CA LEU A 232 -5.24 -16.82 -24.63
C LEU A 232 -5.34 -15.30 -24.85
N PHE A 233 -6.32 -14.87 -25.64
CA PHE A 233 -6.65 -13.47 -25.92
C PHE A 233 -8.16 -13.28 -25.74
N GLY A 234 -8.55 -12.58 -24.69
CA GLY A 234 -9.95 -12.27 -24.40
C GLY A 234 -10.48 -11.15 -25.28
N ARG A 235 -11.81 -11.05 -25.34
CA ARG A 235 -12.53 -9.93 -25.95
C ARG A 235 -13.49 -9.31 -24.93
N PRO A 236 -12.98 -8.80 -23.79
CA PRO A 236 -13.81 -8.16 -22.77
C PRO A 236 -14.50 -6.92 -23.34
N SER A 237 -15.65 -6.56 -22.77
CA SER A 237 -16.21 -5.23 -22.97
C SER A 237 -15.24 -4.15 -22.42
N PHE A 238 -15.42 -2.91 -22.87
CA PHE A 238 -14.61 -1.79 -22.39
C PHE A 238 -14.66 -1.65 -20.86
N ASN A 239 -15.83 -1.87 -20.24
CA ASN A 239 -16.01 -1.83 -18.79
C ASN A 239 -15.16 -2.92 -18.09
N GLU A 240 -15.30 -4.17 -18.53
CA GLU A 240 -14.58 -5.31 -17.96
C GLU A 240 -13.06 -5.20 -18.13
N GLY A 241 -12.59 -4.71 -19.28
CA GLY A 241 -11.16 -4.50 -19.54
C GLY A 241 -10.54 -3.46 -18.60
N ILE A 242 -11.25 -2.35 -18.35
CA ILE A 242 -10.82 -1.32 -17.40
C ILE A 242 -10.91 -1.83 -15.96
N GLY A 243 -12.00 -2.51 -15.57
CA GLY A 243 -12.12 -3.14 -14.24
C GLY A 243 -11.02 -4.17 -13.97
N ALA A 244 -10.63 -4.96 -14.98
CA ALA A 244 -9.51 -5.88 -14.89
C ALA A 244 -8.16 -5.16 -14.69
N PHE A 245 -7.88 -4.10 -15.46
CA PHE A 245 -6.68 -3.27 -15.28
C PHE A 245 -6.61 -2.62 -13.89
N LEU A 246 -7.73 -2.09 -13.38
CA LEU A 246 -7.80 -1.53 -12.03
C LEU A 246 -7.44 -2.56 -10.94
N LYS A 247 -7.84 -3.82 -11.09
CA LYS A 247 -7.46 -4.89 -10.15
C LYS A 247 -5.97 -5.25 -10.24
N VAL A 248 -5.33 -5.18 -11.43
CA VAL A 248 -3.86 -5.26 -11.55
C VAL A 248 -3.18 -4.11 -10.81
N CYS A 249 -3.68 -2.89 -10.95
CA CYS A 249 -3.19 -1.73 -10.18
C CYS A 249 -3.39 -1.90 -8.67
N TYR A 250 -4.46 -2.58 -8.24
CA TYR A 250 -4.69 -2.88 -6.82
C TYR A 250 -3.61 -3.83 -6.29
N ALA A 251 -3.27 -4.87 -7.05
CA ALA A 251 -2.30 -5.87 -6.63
C ALA A 251 -0.93 -5.26 -6.30
N TYR A 252 -0.48 -4.21 -7.01
CA TYR A 252 0.79 -3.51 -6.71
C TYR A 252 0.65 -2.23 -5.86
N ALA A 253 -0.47 -2.06 -5.14
CA ALA A 253 -0.77 -0.82 -4.41
C ALA A 253 0.00 -0.56 -3.10
N GLY A 254 0.93 -1.45 -2.71
CA GLY A 254 1.61 -1.48 -1.41
C GLY A 254 2.57 -0.32 -1.11
N ASN A 255 2.79 0.58 -2.08
CA ASN A 255 3.83 1.61 -2.03
C ASN A 255 3.67 2.70 -0.95
N VAL A 256 2.54 2.73 -0.24
CA VAL A 256 2.21 3.75 0.78
C VAL A 256 3.28 3.87 1.87
N ALA A 257 3.74 2.72 2.37
CA ALA A 257 4.66 2.67 3.50
C ALA A 257 6.13 2.84 3.08
N PHE A 258 6.44 2.95 1.79
CA PHE A 258 7.82 3.01 1.28
C PHE A 258 8.60 4.22 1.85
N VAL A 259 7.94 5.36 2.04
CA VAL A 259 8.59 6.54 2.66
C VAL A 259 8.87 6.31 4.14
N SER A 260 7.94 5.67 4.87
CA SER A 260 8.11 5.31 6.27
C SER A 260 9.27 4.33 6.48
N TYR A 261 9.36 3.29 5.63
CA TYR A 261 10.49 2.36 5.65
C TYR A 261 11.81 3.09 5.35
N MET A 262 11.86 3.98 4.34
CA MET A 262 13.05 4.77 4.07
C MET A 262 13.48 5.67 5.24
N ALA A 263 12.55 6.12 6.09
CA ALA A 263 12.90 6.89 7.29
C ALA A 263 13.53 6.02 8.39
N GLU A 264 13.05 4.78 8.58
CA GLU A 264 13.50 3.82 9.61
C GLU A 264 14.74 3.00 9.21
N MET A 265 15.08 2.94 7.91
CA MET A 265 16.26 2.25 7.38
C MET A 265 17.60 2.92 7.73
N ARG A 266 18.64 2.11 7.94
CA ARG A 266 20.04 2.56 8.19
C ARG A 266 20.59 3.40 7.04
N ASP A 267 20.69 2.83 5.84
CA ASP A 267 21.04 3.54 4.59
C ASP A 267 19.98 3.31 3.50
N PRO A 268 18.83 4.01 3.54
CA PRO A 268 17.83 3.94 2.47
C PRO A 268 18.38 4.37 1.10
N SER A 269 19.44 5.18 1.05
CA SER A 269 19.99 5.65 -0.23
C SER A 269 20.68 4.54 -1.01
N ARG A 270 21.32 3.58 -0.31
CA ARG A 270 21.92 2.38 -0.93
C ARG A 270 21.03 1.15 -0.88
N ASP A 271 20.29 0.94 0.20
CA ASP A 271 19.58 -0.32 0.47
C ASP A 271 18.15 -0.39 -0.08
N PHE A 272 17.45 0.74 -0.26
CA PHE A 272 16.03 0.69 -0.65
C PHE A 272 15.85 0.19 -2.09
N ALA A 273 16.67 0.66 -3.04
CA ALA A 273 16.59 0.22 -4.44
C ALA A 273 16.81 -1.30 -4.65
N PRO A 274 17.84 -1.95 -4.07
CA PRO A 274 17.96 -3.41 -4.18
C PRO A 274 16.89 -4.16 -3.38
N ALA A 275 16.40 -3.63 -2.24
CA ALA A 275 15.29 -4.25 -1.51
C ALA A 275 13.99 -4.23 -2.32
N LEU A 276 13.69 -3.10 -2.97
CA LEU A 276 12.58 -2.91 -3.90
C LEU A 276 12.71 -3.81 -5.15
N ALA A 277 13.92 -4.05 -5.65
CA ALA A 277 14.14 -4.95 -6.79
C ALA A 277 13.80 -6.41 -6.43
N VAL A 278 14.22 -6.87 -5.25
CA VAL A 278 13.85 -8.20 -4.73
C VAL A 278 12.34 -8.29 -4.51
N LEU A 279 11.72 -7.26 -3.91
CA LEU A 279 10.27 -7.18 -3.76
C LEU A 279 9.54 -7.36 -5.10
N GLN A 280 9.89 -6.55 -6.10
CA GLN A 280 9.15 -6.51 -7.35
C GLN A 280 9.31 -7.79 -8.15
N LEU A 281 10.53 -8.36 -8.18
CA LEU A 281 10.80 -9.65 -8.84
C LEU A 281 10.03 -10.79 -8.17
N PHE A 282 10.10 -10.88 -6.83
CA PHE A 282 9.33 -11.86 -6.05
C PHE A 282 7.82 -11.73 -6.31
N SER A 283 7.30 -10.49 -6.30
CA SER A 283 5.87 -10.22 -6.50
C SER A 283 5.40 -10.59 -7.91
N ILE A 284 6.16 -10.20 -8.95
CA ILE A 284 5.84 -10.57 -10.34
C ILE A 284 5.84 -12.10 -10.50
N VAL A 285 6.87 -12.80 -10.00
CA VAL A 285 6.96 -14.27 -10.10
C VAL A 285 5.82 -14.94 -9.34
N LEU A 286 5.55 -14.54 -8.10
CA LEU A 286 4.45 -15.10 -7.31
C LEU A 286 3.09 -14.86 -7.98
N TYR A 287 2.83 -13.63 -8.41
CA TYR A 287 1.55 -13.24 -9.01
C TYR A 287 1.30 -13.96 -10.33
N LEU A 288 2.31 -14.06 -11.21
CA LEU A 288 2.21 -14.83 -12.45
C LEU A 288 2.00 -16.32 -12.17
N ALA A 289 2.80 -16.92 -11.28
CA ALA A 289 2.69 -18.34 -10.93
C ALA A 289 1.31 -18.68 -10.36
N SER A 290 0.81 -17.91 -9.39
CA SER A 290 -0.52 -18.14 -8.82
C SER A 290 -1.65 -17.86 -9.82
N ALA A 291 -1.58 -16.76 -10.58
CA ALA A 291 -2.65 -16.38 -11.50
C ALA A 291 -2.80 -17.41 -12.63
N ILE A 292 -1.68 -17.81 -13.25
CA ILE A 292 -1.66 -18.79 -14.32
C ILE A 292 -2.06 -20.17 -13.80
N ALA A 293 -1.49 -20.65 -12.69
CA ALA A 293 -1.79 -21.99 -12.17
C ALA A 293 -3.27 -22.15 -11.79
N ILE A 294 -3.86 -21.16 -11.10
CA ILE A 294 -5.28 -21.21 -10.72
C ILE A 294 -6.16 -21.12 -11.97
N TYR A 295 -5.91 -20.16 -12.87
CA TYR A 295 -6.72 -20.00 -14.09
C TYR A 295 -6.62 -21.22 -15.02
N TRP A 296 -5.45 -21.85 -15.13
CA TRP A 296 -5.26 -23.05 -15.96
C TRP A 296 -6.04 -24.26 -15.46
N LEU A 297 -6.27 -24.36 -14.14
CA LEU A 297 -6.99 -25.49 -13.54
C LEU A 297 -8.50 -25.22 -13.38
N SER A 298 -8.92 -23.97 -13.17
CA SER A 298 -10.34 -23.58 -12.99
C SER A 298 -11.02 -23.01 -14.24
N ALA A 299 -10.25 -22.50 -15.22
CA ALA A 299 -10.70 -22.03 -16.52
C ALA A 299 -11.94 -21.11 -16.43
N GLN A 300 -13.05 -21.46 -17.10
CA GLN A 300 -14.27 -20.66 -17.11
C GLN A 300 -14.96 -20.53 -15.74
N TYR A 301 -14.62 -21.37 -14.75
CA TYR A 301 -15.19 -21.36 -13.40
C TYR A 301 -14.30 -20.65 -12.36
N THR A 302 -13.41 -19.77 -12.83
CA THR A 302 -12.57 -18.95 -11.95
C THR A 302 -13.42 -17.90 -11.21
N THR A 303 -13.27 -17.83 -9.90
CA THR A 303 -14.02 -16.94 -8.97
C THR A 303 -13.16 -15.74 -8.53
N SER A 304 -13.74 -14.77 -7.83
CA SER A 304 -12.99 -13.70 -7.16
C SER A 304 -13.64 -13.27 -5.83
N PRO A 305 -13.09 -13.69 -4.67
CA PRO A 305 -11.73 -14.23 -4.49
C PRO A 305 -11.51 -15.66 -5.02
N ALA A 306 -10.33 -15.89 -5.58
CA ALA A 306 -9.94 -17.15 -6.21
C ALA A 306 -10.00 -18.40 -5.29
N LEU A 307 -9.96 -18.24 -3.96
CA LEU A 307 -10.13 -19.35 -3.02
C LEU A 307 -11.52 -20.02 -3.16
N GLY A 308 -12.53 -19.28 -3.66
CA GLY A 308 -13.87 -19.82 -3.96
C GLY A 308 -13.91 -20.82 -5.13
N SER A 309 -12.86 -20.86 -5.96
CA SER A 309 -12.80 -21.75 -7.13
C SER A 309 -12.53 -23.21 -6.72
N ALA A 310 -11.87 -23.43 -5.57
CA ALA A 310 -11.60 -24.76 -5.04
C ALA A 310 -12.88 -25.55 -4.76
N PRO A 311 -12.87 -26.89 -4.85
CA PRO A 311 -13.96 -27.74 -4.37
C PRO A 311 -14.38 -27.38 -2.94
N LEU A 312 -15.67 -27.50 -2.61
CA LEU A 312 -16.28 -26.95 -1.39
C LEU A 312 -15.46 -27.17 -0.10
N LEU A 313 -14.98 -28.39 0.16
CA LEU A 313 -14.19 -28.70 1.35
C LEU A 313 -12.82 -27.98 1.34
N ALA A 314 -12.12 -28.00 0.21
CA ALA A 314 -10.84 -27.32 0.04
C ALA A 314 -10.98 -25.78 0.08
N ALA A 315 -12.07 -25.23 -0.44
CA ALA A 315 -12.40 -23.81 -0.31
C ALA A 315 -12.57 -23.43 1.18
N LYS A 316 -13.34 -24.19 1.96
CA LYS A 316 -13.48 -23.96 3.41
C LYS A 316 -12.14 -24.00 4.14
N VAL A 317 -11.30 -25.00 3.86
CA VAL A 317 -9.96 -25.13 4.45
C VAL A 317 -9.05 -23.97 4.04
N ALA A 318 -9.00 -23.60 2.76
CA ALA A 318 -8.16 -22.50 2.28
C ALA A 318 -8.62 -21.14 2.85
N TYR A 319 -9.92 -20.86 2.93
CA TYR A 319 -10.44 -19.66 3.59
C TYR A 319 -10.12 -19.63 5.09
N ALA A 320 -10.24 -20.76 5.80
CA ALA A 320 -9.87 -20.84 7.21
C ALA A 320 -8.36 -20.59 7.44
N ILE A 321 -7.49 -21.13 6.57
CA ILE A 321 -6.04 -20.88 6.60
C ILE A 321 -5.71 -19.42 6.23
N ALA A 322 -6.51 -18.77 5.37
CA ALA A 322 -6.32 -17.37 5.00
C ALA A 322 -6.79 -16.35 6.05
N LEU A 323 -7.74 -16.69 6.93
CA LEU A 323 -8.30 -15.76 7.93
C LEU A 323 -7.24 -15.05 8.81
N PRO A 324 -6.23 -15.73 9.38
CA PRO A 324 -5.14 -15.08 10.11
C PRO A 324 -4.36 -14.05 9.26
N ALA A 325 -4.20 -14.29 7.96
CA ALA A 325 -3.53 -13.37 7.06
C ALA A 325 -4.38 -12.11 6.76
N LEU A 326 -5.70 -12.27 6.66
CA LEU A 326 -6.64 -11.17 6.48
C LEU A 326 -6.76 -10.30 7.74
N LEU A 327 -6.80 -10.91 8.93
CA LEU A 327 -6.74 -10.22 10.22
C LEU A 327 -5.42 -9.45 10.39
N ALA A 328 -4.27 -10.06 10.06
CA ALA A 328 -2.97 -9.37 10.09
C ALA A 328 -2.90 -8.21 9.07
N THR A 329 -3.50 -8.36 7.89
CA THR A 329 -3.63 -7.28 6.91
C THR A 329 -4.46 -6.12 7.48
N GLY A 330 -5.61 -6.42 8.06
CA GLY A 330 -6.46 -5.43 8.76
C GLY A 330 -5.71 -4.72 9.88
N LEU A 331 -4.96 -5.46 10.70
CA LEU A 331 -4.12 -4.94 11.78
C LEU A 331 -3.02 -3.99 11.28
N VAL A 332 -2.15 -4.43 10.37
CA VAL A 332 -0.97 -3.65 9.96
C VAL A 332 -1.37 -2.36 9.26
N PHE A 333 -2.32 -2.43 8.31
CA PHE A 333 -2.81 -1.25 7.61
C PHE A 333 -3.66 -0.36 8.52
N GLY A 334 -4.57 -0.93 9.31
CA GLY A 334 -5.43 -0.17 10.22
C GLY A 334 -4.65 0.57 11.29
N HIS A 335 -3.67 -0.08 11.93
CA HIS A 335 -2.81 0.55 12.94
C HIS A 335 -2.00 1.72 12.36
N ALA A 336 -1.48 1.57 11.14
CA ALA A 336 -0.77 2.65 10.45
C ALA A 336 -1.66 3.89 10.22
N ALA A 337 -2.91 3.70 9.78
CA ALA A 337 -3.87 4.80 9.61
C ALA A 337 -4.32 5.42 10.94
N ILE A 338 -4.55 4.60 11.97
CA ILE A 338 -4.93 5.06 13.32
C ILE A 338 -3.78 5.85 13.95
N LYS A 339 -2.52 5.40 13.80
CA LYS A 339 -1.32 6.13 14.23
C LYS A 339 -1.18 7.47 13.52
N PHE A 340 -1.46 7.54 12.22
CA PHE A 340 -1.46 8.79 11.46
C PHE A 340 -2.55 9.76 11.94
N LEU A 341 -3.80 9.29 12.07
CA LEU A 341 -4.93 10.07 12.61
C LEU A 341 -4.65 10.59 14.03
N TYR A 342 -4.17 9.72 14.92
CA TYR A 342 -3.82 10.06 16.30
C TYR A 342 -2.74 11.15 16.35
N VAL A 343 -1.67 11.04 15.56
CA VAL A 343 -0.64 12.09 15.49
C VAL A 343 -1.20 13.40 14.93
N ALA A 344 -2.08 13.36 13.93
CA ALA A 344 -2.72 14.57 13.39
C ALA A 344 -3.64 15.25 14.42
N VAL A 345 -4.48 14.49 15.13
CA VAL A 345 -5.37 15.00 16.20
C VAL A 345 -4.54 15.56 17.36
N MET A 346 -3.50 14.86 17.81
CA MET A 346 -2.64 15.30 18.91
C MET A 346 -1.81 16.56 18.55
N ARG A 347 -1.46 16.74 17.26
CA ARG A 347 -0.93 18.02 16.73
C ARG A 347 -1.98 19.13 16.79
N ALA A 348 -3.20 18.89 16.31
CA ALA A 348 -4.28 19.89 16.29
C ALA A 348 -4.63 20.41 17.69
N ILE A 349 -4.73 19.51 18.70
CA ILE A 349 -5.00 19.88 20.10
C ILE A 349 -3.75 20.28 20.91
N LYS A 350 -2.63 20.55 20.22
CA LYS A 350 -1.32 20.99 20.78
C LYS A 350 -0.78 20.09 21.92
N ALA A 351 -1.11 18.80 21.91
CA ALA A 351 -0.77 17.84 22.97
C ALA A 351 0.34 16.85 22.54
N THR A 352 1.21 17.23 21.61
CA THR A 352 2.24 16.33 21.04
C THR A 352 3.23 15.77 22.05
N HIS A 353 3.47 16.46 23.17
CA HIS A 353 4.27 15.92 24.27
C HIS A 353 3.64 14.67 24.91
N GLN A 354 2.31 14.53 24.86
CA GLN A 354 1.56 13.41 25.45
C GLN A 354 1.37 12.23 24.48
N LEU A 355 2.13 12.16 23.37
CA LEU A 355 1.95 11.12 22.36
C LEU A 355 2.20 9.70 22.89
N ALA A 356 3.16 9.53 23.80
CA ALA A 356 3.53 8.25 24.40
C ALA A 356 2.85 7.97 25.75
N ASP A 357 2.26 9.00 26.39
CA ASP A 357 1.73 8.94 27.76
C ASP A 357 0.64 7.90 27.93
N ARG A 358 0.48 7.41 29.17
CA ARG A 358 -0.68 6.62 29.59
C ARG A 358 -1.83 7.50 30.10
N SER A 359 -1.81 8.81 29.84
CA SER A 359 -2.86 9.75 30.26
C SER A 359 -4.21 9.39 29.63
N VAL A 360 -5.30 9.72 30.34
CA VAL A 360 -6.68 9.50 29.84
C VAL A 360 -6.87 10.20 28.49
N LYS A 361 -6.41 11.46 28.37
CA LYS A 361 -6.47 12.23 27.11
C LYS A 361 -5.78 11.52 25.94
N SER A 362 -4.59 10.94 26.15
CA SER A 362 -3.87 10.16 25.13
C SER A 362 -4.64 8.90 24.73
N TRP A 363 -5.13 8.13 25.71
CA TRP A 363 -5.89 6.90 25.44
C TRP A 363 -7.25 7.17 24.79
N THR A 364 -8.00 8.18 25.24
CA THR A 364 -9.28 8.59 24.62
C THR A 364 -9.06 9.03 23.18
N ALA A 365 -8.04 9.85 22.89
CA ALA A 365 -7.72 10.25 21.52
C ALA A 365 -7.35 9.05 20.64
N TRP A 366 -6.60 8.08 21.16
CA TRP A 366 -6.28 6.83 20.45
C TRP A 366 -7.53 6.01 20.13
N VAL A 367 -8.37 5.74 21.13
CA VAL A 367 -9.59 4.93 20.97
C VAL A 367 -10.61 5.61 20.05
N VAL A 368 -10.77 6.93 20.13
CA VAL A 368 -11.64 7.69 19.21
C VAL A 368 -11.13 7.60 17.76
N CYS A 369 -9.82 7.73 17.52
CA CYS A 369 -9.24 7.54 16.18
C CYS A 369 -9.43 6.09 15.68
N ALA A 370 -9.27 5.09 16.56
CA ALA A 370 -9.47 3.68 16.23
C ALA A 370 -10.93 3.38 15.84
N SER A 371 -11.89 3.82 16.67
CA SER A 371 -13.32 3.61 16.41
C SER A 371 -13.80 4.37 15.18
N PHE A 372 -13.33 5.60 14.95
CA PHE A 372 -13.65 6.36 13.74
C PHE A 372 -13.15 5.66 12.46
N PHE A 373 -11.88 5.23 12.45
CA PHE A 373 -11.30 4.53 11.29
C PHE A 373 -12.00 3.21 10.99
N TRP A 374 -12.31 2.42 12.01
CA TRP A 374 -12.97 1.13 11.84
C TRP A 374 -14.47 1.25 11.53
N LEU A 375 -15.16 2.29 12.02
CA LEU A 375 -16.51 2.63 11.59
C LEU A 375 -16.55 3.00 10.11
N LEU A 376 -15.64 3.88 9.64
CA LEU A 376 -15.50 4.21 8.21
C LEU A 376 -15.24 2.94 7.38
N THR A 377 -14.36 2.06 7.87
CA THR A 377 -14.04 0.79 7.21
C THR A 377 -15.26 -0.16 7.12
N PHE A 378 -16.06 -0.27 8.18
CA PHE A 378 -17.31 -1.04 8.19
C PHE A 378 -18.34 -0.50 7.18
N LEU A 379 -18.51 0.82 7.13
CA LEU A 379 -19.43 1.47 6.19
C LEU A 379 -18.99 1.21 4.74
N LEU A 380 -17.70 1.33 4.43
CA LEU A 380 -17.16 1.05 3.09
C LEU A 380 -17.31 -0.43 2.69
N ALA A 381 -16.99 -1.35 3.59
CA ALA A 381 -17.12 -2.80 3.34
C ALA A 381 -18.59 -3.24 3.16
N SER A 382 -19.52 -2.61 3.88
CA SER A 382 -20.95 -2.89 3.78
C SER A 382 -21.60 -2.19 2.58
N ALA A 383 -21.08 -1.03 2.16
CA ALA A 383 -21.55 -0.32 0.96
C ALA A 383 -21.17 -1.05 -0.34
N VAL A 384 -19.98 -1.67 -0.39
CA VAL A 384 -19.50 -2.46 -1.53
C VAL A 384 -19.15 -3.89 -1.07
N PRO A 385 -20.15 -4.75 -0.82
CA PRO A 385 -19.95 -6.11 -0.28
C PRO A 385 -19.39 -7.12 -1.30
N VAL A 386 -18.91 -6.63 -2.45
CA VAL A 386 -18.37 -7.39 -3.59
C VAL A 386 -16.88 -7.11 -3.72
N PHE A 387 -16.06 -8.16 -3.62
CA PHE A 387 -14.60 -8.09 -3.56
C PHE A 387 -13.99 -7.37 -4.77
N ASP A 388 -14.27 -7.84 -5.99
CA ASP A 388 -13.74 -7.27 -7.23
C ASP A 388 -14.11 -5.79 -7.42
N SER A 389 -15.32 -5.40 -7.02
CA SER A 389 -15.81 -4.02 -7.11
C SER A 389 -15.09 -3.10 -6.13
N ILE A 390 -14.90 -3.50 -4.86
CA ILE A 390 -14.20 -2.66 -3.88
C ILE A 390 -12.70 -2.52 -4.24
N LEU A 391 -12.07 -3.56 -4.79
CA LEU A 391 -10.71 -3.43 -5.35
C LEU A 391 -10.65 -2.41 -6.49
N SER A 392 -11.60 -2.49 -7.42
CA SER A 392 -11.65 -1.61 -8.61
C SER A 392 -11.91 -0.15 -8.22
N ILE A 393 -12.83 0.11 -7.29
CA ILE A 393 -13.15 1.46 -6.78
C ILE A 393 -11.99 2.04 -5.97
N ALA A 394 -11.34 1.26 -5.10
CA ALA A 394 -10.14 1.69 -4.38
C ALA A 394 -8.99 2.02 -5.35
N SER A 395 -8.87 1.25 -6.43
CA SER A 395 -7.90 1.51 -7.50
C SER A 395 -8.16 2.80 -8.24
N ALA A 396 -9.40 2.99 -8.70
CA ALA A 396 -9.84 4.14 -9.48
C ALA A 396 -9.78 5.46 -8.69
N THR A 397 -10.05 5.43 -7.38
CA THR A 397 -10.14 6.66 -6.58
C THR A 397 -8.78 7.18 -6.10
N LEU A 398 -7.99 6.32 -5.42
CA LEU A 398 -6.86 6.78 -4.61
C LEU A 398 -5.54 6.05 -4.93
N ILE A 399 -5.57 4.75 -5.27
CA ILE A 399 -4.33 4.06 -5.65
C ILE A 399 -3.77 4.65 -6.96
N ALA A 400 -4.62 5.07 -7.89
CA ALA A 400 -4.28 5.88 -9.05
C ALA A 400 -3.25 6.99 -8.73
N TRP A 401 -3.53 7.81 -7.71
CA TRP A 401 -2.64 8.87 -7.26
C TRP A 401 -1.48 8.36 -6.41
N PHE A 402 -1.74 7.54 -5.40
CA PHE A 402 -0.71 7.11 -4.45
C PHE A 402 0.36 6.22 -5.10
N ALA A 403 0.01 5.34 -6.04
CA ALA A 403 0.96 4.46 -6.73
C ALA A 403 1.63 5.13 -7.94
N PHE A 404 0.90 5.96 -8.69
CA PHE A 404 1.34 6.49 -9.99
C PHE A 404 1.43 8.03 -10.02
N GLY A 405 0.29 8.73 -9.86
CA GLY A 405 0.20 10.17 -10.11
C GLY A 405 1.11 11.06 -9.26
N ILE A 406 1.16 10.82 -7.94
CA ILE A 406 1.99 11.60 -7.00
C ILE A 406 3.48 11.52 -7.36
N SER A 407 3.95 10.33 -7.75
CA SER A 407 5.33 10.08 -8.18
C SER A 407 5.70 10.92 -9.41
N GLY A 408 4.78 11.08 -10.36
CA GLY A 408 4.93 11.95 -11.52
C GLY A 408 5.04 13.43 -11.14
N VAL A 409 4.19 13.90 -10.22
CA VAL A 409 4.23 15.27 -9.70
C VAL A 409 5.57 15.55 -8.98
N PHE A 410 6.06 14.60 -8.18
CA PHE A 410 7.35 14.71 -7.49
C PHE A 410 8.54 14.76 -8.47
N TRP A 411 8.46 14.05 -9.61
CA TRP A 411 9.45 14.19 -10.68
C TRP A 411 9.43 15.60 -11.30
N PHE A 412 8.25 16.13 -11.61
CA PHE A 412 8.11 17.46 -12.22
C PHE A 412 8.54 18.60 -11.31
N HIS A 413 8.22 18.54 -10.01
CA HIS A 413 8.66 19.54 -9.03
C HIS A 413 10.18 19.69 -9.01
N ARG A 414 10.90 18.56 -8.82
CA ARG A 414 12.37 18.54 -8.77
C ARG A 414 13.03 18.95 -10.09
N ASN A 415 12.46 18.57 -11.24
CA ASN A 415 13.09 18.77 -12.55
C ASN A 415 12.51 19.96 -13.33
N TRP A 416 11.73 20.85 -12.70
CA TRP A 416 10.89 21.83 -13.38
C TRP A 416 11.59 22.71 -14.43
N HIS A 417 12.82 23.15 -14.12
CA HIS A 417 13.63 24.04 -14.98
C HIS A 417 14.42 23.30 -16.07
N VAL A 418 14.48 21.97 -16.02
CA VAL A 418 15.27 21.12 -16.93
C VAL A 418 14.43 20.03 -17.61
N LYS A 419 13.11 20.02 -17.40
CA LYS A 419 12.18 18.95 -17.81
C LYS A 419 12.21 18.60 -19.30
N PHE A 420 12.48 19.56 -20.18
CA PHE A 420 12.54 19.33 -21.64
C PHE A 420 13.96 19.33 -22.22
N LYS A 421 15.02 19.30 -21.38
CA LYS A 421 16.42 19.32 -21.85
C LYS A 421 16.97 17.90 -21.99
N GLY A 422 17.30 17.50 -23.23
CA GLY A 422 17.92 16.22 -23.56
C GLY A 422 17.14 15.02 -23.00
N ARG A 423 17.84 14.08 -22.34
CA ARG A 423 17.25 12.86 -21.77
C ARG A 423 16.11 13.11 -20.77
N ASN A 424 16.01 14.31 -20.18
CA ASN A 424 14.89 14.64 -19.30
C ASN A 424 13.56 14.72 -20.04
N ALA A 425 13.53 15.06 -21.33
CA ALA A 425 12.28 15.14 -22.11
C ALA A 425 11.56 13.79 -22.17
N TRP A 426 12.30 12.68 -22.30
CA TRP A 426 11.74 11.33 -22.21
C TRP A 426 11.13 11.05 -20.82
N PHE A 427 11.85 11.38 -19.74
CA PHE A 427 11.31 11.22 -18.40
C PHE A 427 10.12 12.16 -18.11
N ALA A 428 10.07 13.35 -18.70
CA ALA A 428 8.91 14.24 -18.62
C ALA A 428 7.68 13.59 -19.28
N LEU A 429 7.84 12.99 -20.47
CA LEU A 429 6.77 12.24 -21.14
C LEU A 429 6.28 11.07 -20.27
N VAL A 430 7.19 10.26 -19.73
CA VAL A 430 6.83 9.13 -18.85
C VAL A 430 6.07 9.60 -17.60
N ASN A 431 6.51 10.67 -16.94
CA ASN A 431 5.84 11.18 -15.75
C ASN A 431 4.53 11.93 -16.05
N ALA A 432 4.40 12.54 -17.23
CA ALA A 432 3.13 13.07 -17.71
C ALA A 432 2.12 11.94 -17.99
N LEU A 433 2.56 10.83 -18.58
CA LEU A 433 1.74 9.64 -18.81
C LEU A 433 1.29 8.99 -17.49
N LEU A 434 2.12 8.99 -16.43
CA LEU A 434 1.70 8.52 -15.09
C LEU A 434 0.60 9.39 -14.46
N ILE A 435 0.68 10.72 -14.63
CA ILE A 435 -0.36 11.65 -14.18
C ILE A 435 -1.64 11.47 -15.02
N LEU A 436 -1.51 11.33 -16.34
CA LEU A 436 -2.63 11.08 -17.24
C LEU A 436 -3.31 9.73 -16.97
N GLN A 437 -2.53 8.68 -16.68
CA GLN A 437 -3.03 7.38 -16.23
C GLN A 437 -3.83 7.52 -14.93
N ALA A 438 -3.31 8.26 -13.95
CA ALA A 438 -4.03 8.50 -12.69
C ALA A 438 -5.35 9.24 -12.93
N LEU A 439 -5.35 10.30 -13.74
CA LEU A 439 -6.57 11.03 -14.13
C LEU A 439 -7.58 10.15 -14.89
N PHE A 440 -7.10 9.28 -15.79
CA PHE A 440 -7.92 8.33 -16.53
C PHE A 440 -8.54 7.25 -15.61
N MET A 441 -7.78 6.76 -14.63
CA MET A 441 -8.29 5.86 -13.59
C MET A 441 -9.35 6.56 -12.73
N ASN A 442 -9.14 7.83 -12.35
CA ASN A 442 -10.11 8.61 -11.57
C ASN A 442 -11.39 8.99 -12.33
N GLY A 443 -11.33 9.18 -13.65
CA GLY A 443 -12.50 9.43 -14.49
C GLY A 443 -13.13 8.14 -15.03
N VAL A 444 -12.54 7.61 -16.10
CA VAL A 444 -13.06 6.44 -16.83
C VAL A 444 -12.99 5.17 -15.97
N GLY A 445 -11.93 5.00 -15.19
CA GLY A 445 -11.80 3.87 -14.27
C GLY A 445 -12.88 3.85 -13.18
N LEU A 446 -13.19 5.01 -12.59
CA LEU A 446 -14.23 5.10 -11.56
C LEU A 446 -15.62 4.88 -12.15
N TRP A 447 -15.90 5.45 -13.32
CA TRP A 447 -17.13 5.19 -14.06
C TRP A 447 -17.30 3.68 -14.35
N ALA A 448 -16.26 3.01 -14.84
CA ALA A 448 -16.29 1.57 -15.10
C ALA A 448 -16.53 0.75 -13.82
N ALA A 449 -15.76 1.01 -12.76
CA ALA A 449 -15.87 0.30 -11.49
C ALA A 449 -17.26 0.47 -10.83
N LEU A 450 -17.85 1.67 -10.91
CA LEU A 450 -19.21 1.93 -10.45
C LEU A 450 -20.27 1.29 -11.36
N ARG A 451 -20.09 1.34 -12.69
CA ARG A 451 -21.02 0.73 -13.64
C ARG A 451 -21.08 -0.79 -13.44
N GLY A 452 -19.94 -1.46 -13.32
CA GLY A 452 -19.88 -2.90 -13.02
C GLY A 452 -20.53 -3.27 -11.68
N LEU A 453 -20.41 -2.43 -10.63
CA LEU A 453 -21.13 -2.65 -9.37
C LEU A 453 -22.66 -2.49 -9.53
N ILE A 454 -23.09 -1.47 -10.28
CA ILE A 454 -24.51 -1.23 -10.59
C ILE A 454 -25.10 -2.37 -11.41
N ASP A 455 -24.35 -2.92 -12.38
CA ASP A 455 -24.78 -4.06 -13.18
C ASP A 455 -24.93 -5.33 -12.31
N ILE A 456 -24.02 -5.57 -11.36
CA ILE A 456 -24.14 -6.68 -10.38
C ILE A 456 -25.38 -6.51 -9.48
N PHE A 457 -25.66 -5.30 -9.00
CA PHE A 457 -26.82 -5.02 -8.14
C PHE A 457 -28.17 -5.12 -8.89
N ASN A 458 -28.20 -4.89 -10.21
CA ASN A 458 -29.42 -4.98 -11.02
C ASN A 458 -29.69 -6.39 -11.58
N ASP A 459 -28.69 -7.26 -11.62
CA ASP A 459 -28.84 -8.64 -12.08
C ASP A 459 -29.64 -9.48 -11.07
N LYS A 460 -30.88 -9.80 -11.46
CA LYS A 460 -31.85 -10.56 -10.65
C LYS A 460 -31.42 -12.00 -10.35
N SER A 461 -30.39 -12.53 -11.00
CA SER A 461 -29.80 -13.83 -10.65
C SER A 461 -28.87 -13.74 -9.44
N ASN A 462 -28.31 -12.56 -9.16
CA ASN A 462 -27.45 -12.32 -8.00
C ASN A 462 -28.29 -12.02 -6.76
N LYS A 463 -27.92 -12.63 -5.63
CA LYS A 463 -28.55 -12.35 -4.32
C LYS A 463 -28.10 -11.01 -3.71
N ILE A 464 -27.03 -10.40 -4.25
CA ILE A 464 -26.47 -9.11 -3.80
C ILE A 464 -27.19 -7.97 -4.54
N GLY A 465 -28.43 -7.69 -4.12
CA GLY A 465 -29.24 -6.60 -4.69
C GLY A 465 -28.91 -5.18 -4.18
N GLY A 466 -27.79 -4.98 -3.48
CA GLY A 466 -27.40 -3.65 -2.99
C GLY A 466 -26.43 -3.62 -1.81
N ALA A 467 -26.18 -2.39 -1.33
CA ALA A 467 -25.44 -2.10 -0.11
C ALA A 467 -26.14 -2.65 1.16
N PHE A 468 -25.36 -2.97 2.19
CA PHE A 468 -25.81 -3.56 3.45
C PHE A 468 -26.67 -4.84 3.29
N THR A 469 -26.49 -5.58 2.19
CA THR A 469 -27.22 -6.85 1.99
C THR A 469 -26.79 -7.90 3.00
N CYS A 470 -27.76 -8.68 3.48
CA CYS A 470 -27.47 -9.89 4.23
C CYS A 470 -27.05 -11.08 3.37
N ALA A 471 -27.16 -11.01 2.03
CA ALA A 471 -26.93 -12.14 1.14
C ALA A 471 -25.51 -12.73 1.19
N ASP A 472 -25.42 -14.05 1.02
CA ASP A 472 -24.16 -14.81 0.89
C ASP A 472 -23.29 -14.28 -0.27
N ASN A 473 -22.08 -13.84 0.05
CA ASN A 473 -21.07 -13.41 -0.92
C ASN A 473 -19.94 -14.44 -1.15
N SER A 474 -20.06 -15.66 -0.62
CA SER A 474 -19.10 -16.77 -0.82
C SER A 474 -19.31 -17.62 -2.08
N ILE A 475 -20.14 -17.13 -2.99
CA ILE A 475 -20.58 -17.79 -4.23
C ILE A 475 -19.90 -17.16 -5.48
N PHE A 476 -19.11 -16.09 -5.30
CA PHE A 476 -18.52 -15.23 -6.35
C PHE A 476 -17.01 -15.43 -6.53
#